data_AF-A0A923C9E2-F1
#
_entry.id   AF-A0A923C9E2-F1
#
_cell.length_a   1.000
_cell.length_b   1.000
_cell.length_c   1.000
_cell.angle_alpha   90.00
_cell.angle_beta   90.00
_cell.angle_gamma   90.00
#
_symmetry.space_group_name_H-M   'P 1'
#
loop_
_entity.id
_entity.type
_entity.pdbx_description
1 polymer ?
#
loop_
_entity_poly.entity_id
_entity_poly.type
_entity_poly.pdbx_seq_one_letter_code
_entity_poly.pdbx_strand_id
1 'polypeptide(L)' 'EQSLGIHYNEANDLLDYVSNPEVFAYQDGMVTIPTGPGLGIEVNEAYVKERAAEGHRWRNPVWRHGDGSFAEW' A
#
# COMPACT_ATOMS: atom_id res chain seq x y z
N GLU A 1 -6.91 0.98 -11.44
CA GLU A 1 -6.45 2.05 -10.54
C GLU A 1 -5.05 1.68 -10.04
N GLN A 2 -4.10 2.61 -10.06
CA GLN A 2 -2.69 2.36 -9.78
C GLN A 2 -2.22 3.38 -8.76
N SER A 3 -1.67 2.94 -7.62
CA SER A 3 -1.20 3.83 -6.54
C SER A 3 0.31 3.75 -6.29
N LEU A 4 1.08 3.04 -7.14
CA LEU A 4 2.55 3.03 -7.04
C LEU A 4 3.09 4.41 -7.43
N GLY A 5 3.82 5.05 -6.51
CA GLY A 5 4.26 6.44 -6.66
C GLY A 5 3.19 7.49 -6.35
N ILE A 6 1.97 7.08 -5.98
CA ILE A 6 0.99 8.01 -5.42
C ILE A 6 1.19 8.02 -3.91
N HIS A 7 1.92 9.02 -3.45
CA HIS A 7 2.37 9.26 -2.08
C HIS A 7 1.21 9.48 -1.07
N TYR A 8 0.33 8.51 -0.88
CA TYR A 8 -0.64 8.53 0.22
C TYR A 8 -0.04 8.04 1.55
N ASN A 9 1.12 7.38 1.48
CA ASN A 9 1.88 6.93 2.63
C ASN A 9 3.12 7.83 2.74
N GLU A 10 3.05 8.92 3.50
CA GLU A 10 4.23 9.79 3.73
C GLU A 10 5.39 9.06 4.45
N ALA A 11 5.13 7.88 5.02
CA ALA A 11 6.09 7.15 5.85
C ALA A 11 6.72 5.90 5.20
N ASN A 12 5.99 5.16 4.35
CA ASN A 12 6.41 3.83 3.87
C ASN A 12 6.08 3.61 2.39
N ASP A 13 7.00 3.01 1.63
CA ASP A 13 6.70 2.53 0.29
C ASP A 13 6.07 1.13 0.35
N LEU A 14 5.17 0.83 -0.59
CA LEU A 14 4.48 -0.46 -0.69
C LEU A 14 5.47 -1.63 -0.76
N LEU A 15 6.63 -1.38 -1.36
CA LEU A 15 7.66 -2.38 -1.64
C LEU A 15 8.48 -2.77 -0.40
N ASP A 16 8.47 -1.99 0.68
CA ASP A 16 9.25 -2.29 1.90
C ASP A 16 8.75 -3.55 2.63
N TYR A 17 7.49 -3.94 2.38
CA TYR A 17 6.84 -5.10 2.98
C TYR A 17 7.15 -6.43 2.27
N VAL A 18 7.85 -6.41 1.13
CA VAL A 18 8.17 -7.59 0.33
C VAL A 18 9.68 -7.76 0.29
N SER A 19 10.16 -8.97 0.57
CA SER A 19 11.61 -9.26 0.61
C SER A 19 12.29 -9.10 -0.76
N ASN A 20 11.53 -9.29 -1.85
CA ASN A 20 11.98 -9.03 -3.21
C ASN A 20 11.01 -8.07 -3.94
N PRO A 21 11.32 -6.77 -4.00
CA PRO A 21 10.52 -5.78 -4.72
C PRO A 21 10.38 -6.03 -6.23
N GLU A 22 11.34 -6.71 -6.85
CA GLU A 22 11.36 -6.96 -8.31
C GLU A 22 10.21 -7.88 -8.76
N VAL A 23 9.58 -8.60 -7.83
CA VAL A 23 8.39 -9.42 -8.12
C VAL A 23 7.21 -8.60 -8.63
N PHE A 24 7.20 -7.29 -8.35
CA PHE A 24 6.24 -6.32 -8.87
C PHE A 24 6.87 -5.34 -9.88
N ALA A 25 7.93 -5.74 -10.58
CA ALA A 25 8.49 -4.91 -11.65
C ALA A 25 7.43 -4.63 -12.73
N TYR A 26 7.30 -3.35 -13.08
CA TYR A 26 6.36 -2.90 -14.10
C TYR A 26 7.02 -2.80 -15.46
N GLN A 27 6.34 -3.29 -16.49
CA GLN A 27 6.70 -3.14 -17.90
C GLN A 27 5.46 -2.71 -18.67
N ASP A 28 5.56 -1.61 -19.42
CA ASP A 28 4.46 -1.05 -20.21
C ASP A 28 3.16 -0.81 -19.42
N GLY A 29 3.29 -0.38 -18.15
CA GLY A 29 2.17 -0.13 -17.24
C GLY A 29 1.52 -1.40 -16.67
N MET A 30 2.09 -2.57 -16.93
CA MET A 30 1.60 -3.86 -16.50
C MET A 30 2.58 -4.52 -15.53
N VAL A 31 2.07 -5.35 -14.63
CA VAL A 31 2.89 -6.20 -13.76
C VAL A 31 2.78 -7.65 -14.21
N THR A 32 3.90 -8.37 -14.21
CA THR A 32 3.90 -9.80 -14.52
C THR A 32 3.31 -10.61 -13.36
N ILE A 33 2.61 -11.69 -13.68
CA ILE A 33 2.09 -12.61 -12.65
C ILE A 33 3.29 -13.33 -11.99
N PRO A 34 3.45 -13.26 -10.65
CA PRO A 34 4.50 -14.00 -9.95
C PRO A 34 4.36 -15.51 -10.17
N THR A 35 5.49 -16.19 -10.37
CA THR A 35 5.52 -17.63 -10.74
C THR A 35 5.84 -18.56 -9.56
N GLY A 36 6.11 -18.01 -8.38
CA GLY A 36 6.35 -18.77 -7.17
C GLY A 36 5.08 -19.45 -6.62
N PRO A 37 5.22 -20.33 -5.61
CA PRO A 37 4.08 -20.98 -4.97
C PRO A 37 3.16 -19.98 -4.26
N GLY A 38 1.87 -20.31 -4.18
CA GLY A 38 0.87 -19.48 -3.50
C GLY A 38 0.66 -18.14 -4.20
N LEU A 39 0.83 -17.04 -3.47
CA LEU A 39 0.78 -15.69 -4.05
C LEU A 39 2.06 -15.31 -4.82
N GLY A 40 3.10 -16.15 -4.77
CA GLY A 40 4.37 -15.94 -5.44
C GLY A 40 5.20 -14.77 -4.89
N ILE A 41 4.95 -14.36 -3.64
CA ILE A 41 5.69 -13.31 -2.93
C ILE A 41 6.23 -13.81 -1.60
N GLU A 42 7.32 -13.20 -1.14
CA GLU A 42 7.86 -13.39 0.21
C GLU A 42 7.71 -12.10 1.02
N VAL A 43 7.09 -12.20 2.18
CA VAL A 43 6.85 -11.05 3.06
C VAL A 43 8.09 -10.74 3.88
N ASN A 44 8.45 -9.46 3.96
CA ASN A 44 9.46 -8.97 4.90
C ASN A 44 8.85 -8.88 6.31
N GLU A 45 8.77 -10.02 7.01
CA GLU A 45 8.14 -10.09 8.33
C GLU A 45 8.80 -9.20 9.39
N ALA A 46 10.11 -8.98 9.29
CA ALA A 46 10.84 -8.14 10.23
C ALA A 46 10.32 -6.70 10.15
N TYR A 47 10.20 -6.18 8.92
CA TYR A 47 9.66 -4.86 8.67
C TYR A 47 8.18 -4.75 9.05
N VAL A 48 7.38 -5.79 8.78
CA VAL A 48 5.98 -5.84 9.25
C VAL A 48 5.89 -5.68 10.77
N LYS A 49 6.71 -6.41 11.53
CA LYS A 49 6.71 -6.36 13.00
C LYS A 49 7.18 -5.00 13.53
N GLU A 50 8.20 -4.41 12.90
CA GLU A 50 8.69 -3.07 13.23
C GLU A 50 7.58 -2.02 13.03
N ARG A 51 6.96 -1.98 11.84
CA ARG A 51 5.91 -1.01 11.53
C ARG A 51 4.62 -1.24 12.31
N ALA A 52 4.34 -2.48 12.73
CA ALA A 52 3.21 -2.79 13.60
C ALA A 52 3.39 -2.24 15.03
N ALA A 53 4.63 -2.04 15.48
CA ALA A 53 4.90 -1.40 16.77
C ALA A 53 4.56 0.11 16.73
N GLU A 54 4.62 0.72 15.55
CA GLU A 54 4.13 2.08 15.33
C GLU A 54 2.59 2.07 15.22
N GLY A 55 1.94 2.32 16.36
CA GLY A 55 0.49 2.43 16.42
C GLY A 55 -0.03 3.55 15.50
N HIS A 56 -1.13 3.28 14.81
CA HIS A 56 -1.84 4.28 14.01
C HIS A 56 -3.30 4.35 14.45
N ARG A 57 -3.88 5.56 14.43
CA ARG A 57 -5.32 5.78 14.62
C ARG A 57 -5.93 6.31 13.34
N TRP A 58 -5.69 5.57 12.24
CA TRP A 58 -6.22 5.95 10.95
C TRP A 58 -7.76 6.00 10.98
N ARG A 59 -8.29 7.07 10.39
CA ARG A 59 -9.71 7.34 10.23
C ARG A 59 -9.88 7.95 8.85
N ASN A 60 -10.91 7.54 8.15
CA ASN A 60 -11.31 8.12 6.88
C ASN A 60 -11.46 9.64 7.08
N PRO A 61 -10.90 10.48 6.21
CA PRO A 61 -11.19 11.91 6.24
C PRO A 61 -12.70 12.13 6.12
N VAL A 62 -13.28 12.95 7.00
CA VAL A 62 -14.70 13.31 6.93
C VAL A 62 -14.84 14.51 6.01
N TRP A 63 -15.51 14.32 4.89
CA TRP A 63 -15.82 15.38 3.95
C TRP A 63 -17.24 15.92 4.19
N ARG A 64 -17.41 17.22 4.02
CA ARG A 64 -18.70 17.90 4.15
C ARG A 64 -18.91 18.84 2.98
N HIS A 65 -20.15 18.92 2.51
CA HIS A 65 -20.56 19.92 1.52
C HIS A 65 -20.58 21.32 2.16
N GLY A 66 -20.71 22.36 1.33
CA GLY A 66 -20.74 23.76 1.80
C GLY A 66 -21.89 24.09 2.76
N ASP A 67 -22.94 23.27 2.78
CA ASP A 67 -24.06 23.36 3.72
C ASP A 67 -23.87 22.55 5.01
N GLY A 68 -22.71 21.89 5.17
CA GLY A 68 -22.36 21.07 6.33
C GLY A 68 -22.87 19.63 6.30
N SER A 69 -23.65 19.24 5.30
CA SER A 69 -24.08 17.86 5.11
C SER A 69 -22.89 16.93 4.81
N PHE A 70 -23.02 15.66 5.18
CA PHE A 70 -21.95 14.67 5.00
C PHE A 70 -21.79 14.34 3.51
N ALA A 71 -20.56 14.35 3.02
CA ALA A 71 -20.23 13.88 1.68
C ALA A 71 -19.75 12.44 1.75
N GLU A 72 -20.24 11.58 0.85
CA GLU A 72 -19.72 10.22 0.71
C GLU A 72 -18.27 10.24 0.21
N TRP A 73 -17.54 9.17 0.53
CA TRP A 73 -16.15 8.99 0.14
C TRP A 73 -16.05 8.27 -1.19
#